data_AF-A0A395MHK6-F1
#
_entry.id   AF-A0A395MHK6-F1
#
_cell.length_a   1.000
_cell.length_b   1.000
_cell.length_c   1.000
_cell.angle_alpha   90.00
_cell.angle_beta   90.00
_cell.angle_gamma   90.00
#
_symmetry.space_group_name_H-M   'P 1'
#
loop_
_entity.id
_entity.type
_entity.pdbx_description
1 polymer ?
#
loop_
_entity_poly.entity_id
_entity_poly.type
_entity_poly.pdbx_seq_one_letter_code
_entity_poly.pdbx_strand_id
1 'polypeptide(L)'
;MDKDSDFIPETTITASNGEQVPVMLFPMPLPESRIVPPWEFFPEAVPEPEPEPAPETTFADEFRPHCCRICGEEMSPTSLARHLGIWTGGRVGSWVLCPAAPNLLEGAGVGWVPNPAEEEAGTEEDDDEDDVEEEDEEEDEEGGDEGAQSSIYWDFF
;
A
#
# COMPACT_ATOMS: atom_id res chain seq x y z
N MET A 1 22.91 -0.35 -43.77
CA MET A 1 22.29 0.96 -44.08
C MET A 1 20.81 0.75 -43.97
N ASP A 2 20.44 0.79 -42.71
CA ASP A 2 19.36 0.06 -42.09
C ASP A 2 18.06 0.84 -42.31
N LYS A 3 17.07 0.13 -42.83
CA LYS A 3 15.83 0.69 -43.40
C LYS A 3 14.62 0.30 -42.57
N ASP A 4 14.82 0.15 -41.27
CA ASP A 4 13.77 -0.08 -40.28
C ASP A 4 13.75 1.11 -39.32
N SER A 5 13.55 2.32 -39.86
CA SER A 5 13.15 3.45 -39.02
C SER A 5 11.74 3.16 -38.55
N ASP A 6 11.61 2.82 -37.27
CA ASP A 6 10.36 2.64 -36.53
C ASP A 6 9.46 3.88 -36.73
N PHE A 7 8.62 3.82 -37.75
CA PHE A 7 7.63 4.86 -38.02
C PHE A 7 6.53 4.70 -36.98
N ILE A 8 6.66 5.43 -35.86
CA ILE A 8 5.59 5.55 -34.88
C ILE A 8 4.50 6.40 -35.54
N PRO A 9 3.31 5.85 -35.84
CA PRO A 9 2.26 6.62 -36.48
C PRO A 9 1.75 7.70 -35.51
N GLU A 10 1.94 8.97 -35.87
CA GLU A 10 1.34 10.10 -35.17
C GLU A 10 -0.06 10.38 -35.75
N THR A 11 -1.04 10.60 -34.88
CA THR A 11 -2.36 11.11 -35.26
C THR A 11 -2.69 12.36 -34.44
N THR A 12 -3.62 13.18 -34.91
CA THR A 12 -4.08 14.39 -34.21
C THR A 12 -5.51 14.21 -33.75
N ILE A 13 -5.79 14.56 -32.49
CA ILE A 13 -7.16 14.66 -31.96
C ILE A 13 -7.51 16.13 -31.74
N THR A 14 -8.80 16.47 -31.87
CA THR A 14 -9.29 17.83 -31.58
C THR A 14 -9.69 17.93 -30.11
N ALA A 15 -9.04 18.81 -29.36
CA ALA A 15 -9.38 19.13 -27.99
C ALA A 15 -10.69 19.95 -27.91
N SER A 16 -11.29 20.06 -26.72
CA SER A 16 -12.55 20.78 -26.49
C SER A 16 -12.49 22.28 -26.82
N ASN A 17 -11.28 22.87 -26.87
CA ASN A 17 -11.01 24.24 -27.29
C ASN A 17 -10.88 24.40 -28.83
N GLY A 18 -10.97 23.31 -29.60
CA GLY A 18 -10.78 23.28 -31.06
C GLY A 18 -9.31 23.14 -31.52
N GLU A 19 -8.37 23.02 -30.59
CA GLU A 19 -6.94 22.83 -30.89
C GLU A 19 -6.65 21.39 -31.32
N GLN A 20 -5.75 21.19 -32.27
CA GLN A 20 -5.29 19.85 -32.66
C GLN A 20 -4.08 19.46 -31.82
N VAL A 21 -4.20 18.36 -31.08
CA VAL A 21 -3.15 17.82 -30.22
C VAL A 21 -2.65 16.51 -30.82
N PRO A 22 -1.35 16.36 -31.10
CA PRO A 22 -0.78 15.10 -31.53
C PRO A 22 -0.86 14.08 -30.40
N VAL A 23 -1.33 12.87 -30.70
CA VAL A 23 -1.37 11.76 -29.76
C VAL A 23 -0.58 10.61 -30.36
N MET A 24 0.31 10.05 -29.54
CA MET A 24 0.99 8.81 -29.89
C MET A 24 -0.03 7.68 -29.88
N LEU A 25 -0.27 7.10 -31.05
CA LEU A 25 -0.95 5.82 -31.11
C LEU A 25 0.04 4.78 -30.60
N PHE A 26 -0.33 4.09 -29.51
CA PHE A 26 0.37 2.88 -29.16
C PHE A 26 0.40 1.97 -30.39
N PRO A 27 1.57 1.43 -30.77
CA PRO A 27 1.70 0.65 -31.98
C PRO A 27 0.64 -0.45 -31.98
N MET A 28 0.05 -0.71 -33.15
CA MET A 28 -0.92 -1.79 -33.33
C MET A 28 -0.44 -3.04 -32.59
N PRO A 29 -1.35 -3.80 -31.94
CA PRO A 29 -0.97 -5.01 -31.23
C PRO A 29 -0.09 -5.85 -32.15
N LEU A 30 1.07 -6.26 -31.64
CA LEU A 30 2.02 -7.05 -32.40
C LEU A 30 1.27 -8.24 -33.02
N PRO A 31 1.52 -8.57 -34.30
CA PRO A 31 0.91 -9.76 -34.89
C PRO A 31 1.21 -10.98 -34.02
N GLU A 32 0.28 -11.93 -33.94
CA GLU A 32 0.40 -13.10 -33.04
C GLU A 32 1.71 -13.88 -33.24
N SER A 33 2.29 -13.83 -34.44
CA SER A 33 3.60 -14.43 -34.76
C SER A 33 4.79 -13.80 -34.04
N ARG A 34 4.63 -12.62 -33.44
CA ARG A 34 5.65 -11.92 -32.64
C ARG A 34 5.29 -11.83 -31.16
N ILE A 35 4.16 -12.41 -30.74
CA ILE A 35 3.81 -12.51 -29.33
C ILE A 35 4.69 -13.61 -28.73
N VAL A 36 5.70 -13.19 -27.99
CA VAL A 36 6.56 -14.09 -27.22
C VAL A 36 5.80 -14.46 -25.96
N PRO A 37 5.66 -15.74 -25.61
CA PRO A 37 4.98 -16.11 -24.37
C PRO A 37 5.72 -15.53 -23.16
N PRO A 38 5.01 -15.18 -22.06
CA PRO A 38 5.60 -14.45 -20.95
C PRO A 38 6.87 -15.10 -20.37
N TRP A 39 6.96 -16.43 -20.40
CA TRP A 39 8.09 -17.19 -19.88
C TRP A 39 9.34 -17.15 -20.77
N GLU A 40 9.23 -16.89 -22.08
CA GLU A 40 10.39 -16.72 -22.97
C GLU A 40 11.03 -15.34 -22.82
N PHE A 41 10.33 -14.38 -22.23
CA PHE A 41 10.89 -13.07 -21.91
C PHE A 41 11.87 -13.13 -20.75
N PHE A 42 11.69 -14.12 -19.87
CA PHE A 42 12.64 -14.41 -18.82
C PHE A 42 13.71 -15.33 -19.41
N PRO A 43 14.99 -14.90 -19.46
CA PRO A 43 16.04 -15.81 -19.89
C PRO A 43 15.94 -17.08 -19.05
N GLU A 44 16.07 -18.23 -19.72
CA GLU A 44 16.21 -19.54 -19.06
C GLU A 44 17.13 -19.35 -17.86
N ALA A 45 16.61 -19.69 -16.67
CA ALA A 45 17.27 -19.40 -15.40
C ALA A 45 18.74 -19.74 -15.53
N VAL A 46 19.57 -18.69 -15.61
CA VAL A 46 21.03 -18.85 -15.62
C VAL A 46 21.31 -19.73 -14.40
N PRO A 47 21.98 -20.88 -14.57
CA PRO A 47 22.17 -21.84 -13.49
C PRO A 47 22.66 -21.05 -12.30
N GLU A 48 21.81 -21.04 -11.27
CA GLU A 48 22.00 -20.22 -10.09
C GLU A 48 23.41 -20.55 -9.58
N PRO A 49 24.33 -19.56 -9.55
CA PRO A 49 25.69 -19.82 -9.10
C PRO A 49 25.60 -20.52 -7.75
N GLU A 50 26.35 -21.61 -7.57
CA GLU A 50 26.37 -22.35 -6.32
C GLU A 50 26.41 -21.35 -5.16
N PRO A 51 25.48 -21.45 -4.19
CA PRO A 51 25.23 -20.38 -3.23
C PRO A 51 26.55 -20.01 -2.57
N GLU A 52 27.05 -18.80 -2.88
CA GLU A 52 28.11 -18.20 -2.09
C GLU A 52 27.63 -18.24 -0.63
N PRO A 53 28.50 -18.62 0.33
CA PRO A 53 28.10 -18.79 1.71
C PRO A 53 27.35 -17.52 2.13
N ALA A 54 26.08 -17.71 2.52
CA ALA A 54 25.19 -16.61 2.83
C ALA A 54 25.96 -15.63 3.70
N PRO A 55 26.04 -14.34 3.33
CA PRO A 55 26.58 -13.38 4.25
C PRO A 55 25.75 -13.55 5.51
N GLU A 56 26.40 -13.73 6.66
CA GLU A 56 25.76 -13.78 7.97
C GLU A 56 25.21 -12.38 8.27
N THR A 57 24.25 -11.94 7.45
CA THR A 57 23.51 -10.71 7.65
C THR A 57 22.50 -11.05 8.71
N THR A 58 22.88 -10.78 9.95
CA THR A 58 21.98 -10.65 11.08
C THR A 58 21.07 -9.43 10.83
N PHE A 59 20.20 -9.50 9.81
CA PHE A 59 19.17 -8.49 9.53
C PHE A 59 18.18 -8.37 10.70
N ALA A 60 18.15 -9.37 11.57
CA ALA A 60 17.44 -9.35 12.84
C ALA A 60 18.10 -8.48 13.92
N ASP A 61 19.39 -8.14 13.82
CA ASP A 61 20.12 -7.39 14.86
C ASP A 61 20.03 -5.86 14.67
N GLU A 62 19.62 -5.39 13.49
CA GLU A 62 19.47 -3.94 13.22
C GLU A 62 18.09 -3.39 13.57
N PHE A 63 17.11 -4.24 13.88
CA PHE A 63 15.85 -3.78 14.45
C PHE A 63 16.03 -3.56 15.95
N ARG A 64 16.63 -2.42 16.31
CA ARG A 64 16.54 -1.92 17.68
C ARG A 64 15.13 -1.36 17.88
N PRO A 65 14.22 -2.05 18.60
CA PRO A 65 12.80 -1.65 18.72
C PRO A 65 12.62 -0.34 19.49
N HIS A 66 13.71 0.24 19.97
CA HIS A 66 13.76 1.45 20.78
C HIS A 66 14.48 2.59 20.07
N CYS A 67 14.70 2.53 18.75
CA CYS A 67 15.39 3.61 18.02
C CYS A 67 14.49 4.20 16.94
N CYS A 68 14.46 5.54 16.85
CA CYS A 68 13.84 6.20 15.70
C CYS A 68 14.71 5.99 14.45
N ARG A 69 14.12 5.50 13.36
CA ARG A 69 14.84 5.30 12.10
C ARG A 69 15.19 6.59 11.36
N ILE A 70 14.49 7.68 11.67
CA ILE A 70 14.67 8.97 11.01
C ILE A 70 15.81 9.76 11.66
N CYS A 71 15.88 9.81 12.99
CA CYS A 71 16.91 10.57 13.71
C CYS A 71 17.96 9.70 14.44
N GLY A 72 17.76 8.38 14.55
CA GLY A 72 18.67 7.46 15.24
C GLY A 72 18.58 7.49 16.78
N GLU A 73 17.68 8.30 17.34
CA GLU A 73 17.61 8.50 18.79
C GLU A 73 16.91 7.34 19.52
N GLU A 74 17.46 6.94 20.66
CA GLU A 74 16.93 5.85 21.49
C GLU A 74 15.79 6.37 22.40
N MET A 75 14.62 5.74 22.33
CA MET A 75 13.40 6.14 23.01
C MET A 75 12.63 4.93 23.54
N SER A 76 11.85 5.13 24.60
CA SER A 76 10.88 4.12 25.04
C SER A 76 9.83 3.87 23.94
N PRO A 77 9.23 2.67 23.83
CA PRO A 77 8.30 2.34 22.76
C PRO A 77 7.08 3.29 22.69
N THR A 78 6.59 3.75 23.85
CA THR A 78 5.51 4.75 23.93
C THR A 78 5.94 6.13 23.46
N SER A 79 7.19 6.51 23.68
CA SER A 79 7.76 7.77 23.20
C SER A 79 8.10 7.70 21.72
N LEU A 80 8.56 6.56 21.22
CA LEU A 80 8.81 6.32 19.80
C LEU A 80 7.51 6.39 19.00
N ALA A 81 6.42 5.78 19.49
CA ALA A 81 5.10 5.89 18.85
C ALA A 81 4.64 7.36 18.77
N ARG A 82 4.84 8.14 19.83
CA ARG A 82 4.54 9.59 19.85
C ARG A 82 5.46 10.39 18.93
N HIS A 83 6.74 10.01 18.87
CA HIS A 83 7.75 10.64 18.03
C HIS A 83 7.44 10.47 16.54
N LEU A 84 6.95 9.29 16.15
CA LEU A 84 6.52 8.97 14.79
C LEU A 84 5.08 9.42 14.49
N GLY A 85 4.35 9.94 15.47
CA GLY A 85 2.95 10.36 15.29
C GLY A 85 1.94 9.21 15.18
N ILE A 86 2.31 7.98 15.56
CA ILE A 86 1.45 6.76 15.46
C ILE A 86 0.52 6.64 16.69
N TRP A 87 0.21 7.75 17.38
CA TRP A 87 -0.69 7.69 18.54
C TRP A 87 -2.16 7.68 18.08
N THR A 88 -2.67 6.49 17.80
CA THR A 88 -4.09 6.21 17.51
C THR A 88 -4.91 6.21 18.80
N GLY A 89 -5.05 7.40 19.38
CA GLY A 89 -5.80 7.61 20.62
C GLY A 89 -6.69 8.85 20.54
N GLY A 90 -7.57 8.89 19.54
CA GLY A 90 -8.74 9.78 19.50
C GLY A 90 -8.48 11.27 19.22
N ARG A 91 -8.69 11.63 17.95
CA ARG A 91 -8.95 12.97 17.38
C ARG A 91 -7.84 14.05 17.40
N VAL A 92 -7.57 14.45 16.16
CA VAL A 92 -7.02 15.70 15.58
C VAL A 92 -5.57 16.08 15.85
N GLY A 93 -4.73 15.83 14.83
CA GLY A 93 -3.52 16.59 14.55
C GLY A 93 -2.24 16.03 15.17
N SER A 94 -1.92 14.76 14.95
CA SER A 94 -0.62 14.21 15.34
C SER A 94 0.48 14.76 14.43
N TRP A 95 1.15 15.81 14.89
CA TRP A 95 2.40 16.26 14.29
C TRP A 95 3.47 15.20 14.54
N VAL A 96 4.22 14.83 13.50
CA VAL A 96 5.45 14.05 13.66
C VAL A 96 6.40 14.90 14.49
N LEU A 97 6.73 14.46 15.70
CA LEU A 97 7.62 15.19 16.62
C LEU A 97 9.10 14.97 16.28
N CYS A 98 9.41 14.22 15.22
CA CYS A 98 10.77 14.01 14.78
C CYS A 98 11.36 15.28 14.15
N PRO A 99 12.41 15.88 14.74
CA PRO A 99 13.04 17.08 14.20
C PRO A 99 13.77 16.82 12.87
N ALA A 100 14.12 15.56 12.58
CA ALA A 100 14.78 15.16 11.34
C ALA A 100 13.80 14.91 10.18
N ALA A 101 12.51 14.69 10.45
CA ALA A 101 11.53 14.36 9.42
C ALA A 101 11.36 15.47 8.35
N PRO A 102 11.26 16.77 8.70
CA PRO A 102 11.12 17.84 7.70
C PRO A 102 12.28 17.86 6.71
N ASN A 103 13.52 17.73 7.20
CA ASN A 103 14.72 17.78 6.38
C ASN A 103 14.81 16.64 5.35
N LEU A 104 14.34 15.43 5.70
CA LEU A 104 14.31 14.30 4.77
C LEU A 104 13.29 14.51 3.65
N LEU A 105 12.14 15.10 3.97
CA LEU A 105 11.05 15.31 3.02
C LEU A 105 11.37 16.44 2.04
N GLU A 106 11.96 17.53 2.54
CA GLU A 106 12.47 18.62 1.71
C GLU A 106 13.54 18.14 0.74
N GLY A 107 14.48 17.30 1.21
CA GLY A 107 15.52 16.69 0.36
C GLY A 107 14.97 15.76 -0.73
N ALA A 108 13.82 15.11 -0.47
CA ALA A 108 13.15 14.25 -1.44
C ALA A 108 12.24 15.02 -2.41
N GLY A 109 12.03 16.32 -2.22
CA GLY A 109 11.09 17.12 -3.00
C GLY A 109 9.62 16.76 -2.75
N VAL A 110 9.33 16.06 -1.64
CA VAL A 110 7.96 15.64 -1.28
C VAL A 110 7.44 16.61 -0.24
N GLY A 111 6.52 17.49 -0.63
CA GLY A 111 5.79 18.32 0.32
C GLY A 111 4.94 17.41 1.23
N TRP A 112 5.13 17.50 2.54
CA TRP A 112 4.25 16.80 3.47
C TRP A 112 2.91 17.53 3.53
N VAL A 113 1.87 16.88 3.04
CA VAL A 113 0.49 17.26 3.32
C VAL A 113 0.06 16.33 4.45
N PRO A 114 -0.05 16.81 5.70
CA PRO A 114 -0.63 16.01 6.78
C PRO A 114 -1.94 15.43 6.26
N ASN A 115 -2.17 14.12 6.45
CA ASN A 115 -3.44 13.53 6.04
C ASN A 115 -4.53 14.40 6.67
N PRO A 116 -5.31 15.16 5.86
CA PRO A 116 -6.34 15.99 6.44
C PRO A 116 -7.19 15.02 7.23
N ALA A 117 -7.45 15.35 8.51
CA ALA A 117 -8.39 14.57 9.30
C ALA A 117 -9.62 14.45 8.41
N GLU A 118 -9.88 13.23 7.95
CA GLU A 118 -10.96 12.94 7.03
C GLU A 118 -12.18 13.36 7.82
N GLU A 119 -12.67 14.58 7.54
CA GLU A 119 -13.89 15.07 8.14
C GLU A 119 -14.89 14.03 7.73
N GLU A 120 -15.28 13.18 8.68
CA GLU A 120 -16.08 12.00 8.43
C GLU A 120 -17.22 12.47 7.54
N ALA A 121 -17.13 12.09 6.27
CA ALA A 121 -18.10 12.44 5.27
C ALA A 121 -19.37 11.87 5.84
N GLY A 122 -20.22 12.76 6.37
CA GLY A 122 -21.40 12.37 7.12
C GLY A 122 -22.10 11.34 6.26
N THR A 123 -22.19 10.12 6.78
CA THR A 123 -23.20 9.19 6.33
C THR A 123 -24.49 9.93 6.58
N GLU A 124 -25.06 10.49 5.51
CA GLU A 124 -26.45 10.88 5.51
C GLU A 124 -27.21 9.60 5.86
N GLU A 125 -27.60 9.50 7.12
CA GLU A 125 -28.55 8.51 7.60
C GLU A 125 -29.85 8.88 6.90
N ASP A 126 -30.09 8.25 5.75
CA ASP A 126 -31.42 8.21 5.16
C ASP A 126 -32.32 7.50 6.19
N ASP A 127 -33.06 8.32 6.95
CA ASP A 127 -34.20 7.93 7.78
C ASP A 127 -35.29 7.32 6.86
N ASP A 128 -35.10 6.07 6.46
CA ASP A 128 -36.17 5.23 5.90
C ASP A 128 -37.02 4.71 7.08
N GLU A 129 -38.05 5.49 7.42
CA GLU A 129 -39.15 5.11 8.31
C GLU A 129 -40.02 4.02 7.64
N ASP A 130 -39.52 2.79 7.50
CA ASP A 130 -40.36 1.64 7.14
C ASP A 130 -40.95 1.01 8.41
N ASP A 131 -42.17 1.47 8.68
CA ASP A 131 -43.19 0.90 9.56
C ASP A 131 -43.48 -0.56 9.14
N VAL A 132 -42.81 -1.51 9.80
CA VAL A 132 -43.18 -2.94 9.76
C VAL A 132 -43.73 -3.32 11.12
N GLU A 133 -45.05 -3.33 11.22
CA GLU A 133 -45.75 -4.00 12.30
C GLU A 133 -45.81 -5.52 12.07
N GLU A 134 -45.76 -6.22 13.21
CA GLU A 134 -46.24 -7.58 13.47
C GLU A 134 -45.33 -8.75 12.99
N GLU A 135 -45.22 -9.91 13.65
CA GLU A 135 -45.96 -10.56 14.72
C GLU A 135 -44.99 -11.35 15.63
N ASP A 136 -45.46 -11.63 16.86
CA ASP A 136 -45.00 -12.69 17.75
C ASP A 136 -44.62 -13.98 17.00
N GLU A 137 -43.53 -14.65 17.40
CA GLU A 137 -43.56 -16.10 17.61
C GLU A 137 -42.44 -16.53 18.55
N GLU A 138 -42.83 -17.42 19.46
CA GLU A 138 -42.18 -17.83 20.69
C GLU A 138 -40.96 -18.73 20.48
N GLU A 139 -40.24 -18.97 21.60
CA GLU A 139 -39.57 -20.22 21.99
C GLU A 139 -38.63 -20.87 20.93
N ASP A 140 -37.34 -21.04 21.19
CA ASP A 140 -36.90 -22.26 21.86
C ASP A 140 -35.39 -22.29 22.16
N GLU A 141 -35.12 -22.90 23.31
CA GLU A 141 -34.02 -23.81 23.63
C GLU A 141 -32.58 -23.30 23.84
N GLU A 142 -32.20 -23.43 25.12
CA GLU A 142 -30.86 -23.72 25.62
C GLU A 142 -30.04 -24.62 24.67
N GLY A 143 -28.93 -24.08 24.17
CA GLY A 143 -27.86 -24.86 23.56
C GLY A 143 -26.52 -24.39 24.11
N GLY A 144 -26.04 -25.06 25.15
CA GLY A 144 -24.67 -24.89 25.61
C GLY A 144 -23.67 -25.31 24.54
N ASP A 145 -22.63 -24.50 24.34
CA ASP A 145 -21.35 -25.00 23.83
C ASP A 145 -20.24 -24.48 24.72
N GLU A 146 -19.92 -25.35 25.66
CA GLU A 146 -18.72 -25.32 26.47
C GLU A 146 -17.53 -25.79 25.62
N GLY A 147 -16.58 -24.89 25.40
CA GLY A 147 -15.19 -25.30 25.26
C GLY A 147 -14.61 -25.31 23.85
N ALA A 148 -14.19 -24.13 23.39
CA ALA A 148 -13.00 -24.00 22.56
C ALA A 148 -11.92 -23.23 23.33
N GLN A 149 -11.26 -23.92 24.27
CA GLN A 149 -9.91 -23.52 24.69
C GLN A 149 -8.98 -23.73 23.49
N SER A 150 -8.87 -22.75 22.60
CA SER A 150 -7.82 -22.75 21.59
C SER A 150 -6.50 -22.46 22.30
N SER A 151 -5.83 -23.52 22.77
CA SER A 151 -4.42 -23.48 23.11
C SER A 151 -3.64 -23.28 21.81
N ILE A 152 -3.54 -22.02 21.39
CA ILE A 152 -2.58 -21.64 20.36
C ILE A 152 -1.23 -21.56 21.09
N TYR A 153 -0.54 -22.69 21.07
CA TYR A 153 0.85 -22.83 21.48
C TYR A 153 1.70 -22.10 20.43
N TRP A 154 2.06 -20.85 20.70
CA TRP A 154 3.11 -20.16 19.94
C TRP A 154 4.47 -20.58 20.52
N ASP A 155 4.92 -21.78 20.16
CA ASP A 155 6.35 -22.12 20.21
C ASP A 155 7.04 -21.38 19.06
N PHE A 156 7.66 -20.24 19.35
CA PHE A 156 8.67 -19.65 18.48
C PHE A 156 10.05 -19.95 19.07
N PHE A 157 10.75 -20.85 18.37
CA PHE A 157 12.20 -20.98 18.38
C PHE A 157 12.86 -19.80 17.67
#